data_AF-A0A660WVI3-F1
#
_entry.id   AF-A0A660WVI3-F1
#
_cell.length_a   1.000
_cell.length_b   1.000
_cell.length_c   1.000
_cell.angle_alpha   90.00
_cell.angle_beta   90.00
_cell.angle_gamma   90.00
#
_symmetry.space_group_name_H-M   'P 1'
#
loop_
_entity.id
_entity.type
_entity.pdbx_description
1 polymer ?
#
loop_
_entity_poly.entity_id
_entity_poly.type
_entity_poly.pdbx_seq_one_letter_code
_entity_poly.pdbx_strand_id
1 'polypeptide(L)'
;MRRFVFFLFFYFFLFNLYAHNLEDLLKNPSLFDKKVVEIEAEVVGEPLKEEDGVWINVKDRDKDIVLGVFIKDTLWQRRITHYGSYKERGDILKIKGVFHLFCPQHKTTDIHAYKIEIKE
;
A
#
# COMPACT_ATOMS: atom_id res chain seq x y z
N MET A 1 15.13 -41.96 -19.42
CA MET A 1 14.30 -40.77 -19.74
C MET A 1 12.89 -40.91 -19.15
N ARG A 2 12.72 -40.76 -17.83
CA ARG A 2 11.38 -40.66 -17.18
C ARG A 2 11.46 -40.17 -15.72
N ARG A 3 12.38 -39.27 -15.41
CA ARG A 3 12.54 -38.66 -14.07
C ARG A 3 12.73 -37.14 -14.09
N PHE A 4 12.89 -36.53 -15.26
CA PHE A 4 13.12 -35.09 -15.42
C PHE A 4 11.85 -34.26 -15.64
N VAL A 5 10.69 -34.89 -15.84
CA VAL A 5 9.45 -34.17 -16.20
C VAL A 5 8.64 -33.70 -14.97
N PHE A 6 8.87 -34.27 -13.78
CA PHE A 6 8.13 -33.89 -12.56
C PHE A 6 8.74 -32.69 -11.81
N PHE A 7 9.99 -32.32 -12.07
CA PHE A 7 10.65 -31.22 -11.36
C PHE A 7 10.42 -29.84 -11.99
N LEU A 8 9.91 -29.78 -13.23
CA LEU A 8 9.66 -28.50 -13.91
C LEU A 8 8.26 -27.91 -13.61
N PHE A 9 7.35 -28.68 -13.00
CA PHE A 9 5.99 -28.24 -12.72
C PHE A 9 5.81 -27.62 -11.31
N PHE A 10 6.82 -27.71 -10.44
CA PHE A 10 6.74 -27.18 -9.07
C PHE A 10 7.19 -25.72 -8.93
N TYR A 11 7.83 -25.15 -9.97
CA TYR A 11 8.39 -23.79 -9.90
C TYR A 11 7.52 -22.71 -10.56
N PHE A 12 6.32 -23.06 -11.04
CA PHE A 12 5.45 -22.12 -11.77
C PHE A 12 4.31 -21.52 -10.93
N PHE A 13 4.35 -21.64 -9.60
CA PHE A 13 3.30 -21.08 -8.75
C PHE A 13 3.83 -20.44 -7.47
N LEU A 14 4.90 -19.65 -7.59
CA LEU A 14 5.08 -18.52 -6.67
C LEU A 14 4.10 -17.42 -7.11
N PHE A 15 2.80 -17.67 -6.95
CA PHE A 15 1.82 -16.59 -6.98
C PHE A 15 2.14 -15.70 -5.80
N ASN A 16 2.84 -14.60 -6.07
CA ASN A 16 3.01 -13.56 -5.10
C ASN A 16 1.60 -13.03 -4.78
N LEU A 17 1.06 -13.43 -3.64
CA LEU A 17 -0.14 -12.85 -3.04
C LEU A 17 0.20 -11.43 -2.58
N TYR A 18 0.34 -10.51 -3.54
CA TYR A 18 0.38 -9.08 -3.27
C TYR A 18 -1.04 -8.56 -3.39
N ALA A 19 -1.54 -7.89 -2.35
CA ALA A 19 -2.79 -7.13 -2.46
C ALA A 19 -2.57 -6.02 -3.48
N HIS A 20 -3.40 -5.94 -4.52
CA HIS A 20 -3.24 -4.97 -5.61
C HIS A 20 -3.95 -3.64 -5.34
N ASN A 21 -4.95 -3.63 -4.46
CA ASN A 21 -5.77 -2.47 -4.07
C ASN A 21 -6.12 -2.55 -2.57
N LEU A 22 -6.83 -1.54 -2.04
CA LEU A 22 -7.18 -1.49 -0.61
C LEU A 22 -8.31 -2.48 -0.29
N GLU A 23 -9.25 -2.69 -1.21
CA GLU A 23 -10.37 -3.62 -1.00
C GLU A 23 -9.87 -5.05 -0.72
N ASP A 24 -8.95 -5.55 -1.53
CA ASP A 24 -8.37 -6.88 -1.38
C ASP A 24 -7.59 -7.02 -0.07
N LEU A 25 -6.87 -5.96 0.30
CA LEU A 25 -6.13 -5.87 1.56
C LEU A 25 -7.06 -5.94 2.77
N LEU A 26 -8.14 -5.15 2.76
CA LEU A 26 -9.05 -4.99 3.91
C LEU A 26 -10.17 -6.03 3.96
N LYS A 27 -10.42 -6.79 2.89
CA LYS A 27 -11.30 -7.98 2.92
C LYS A 27 -10.74 -9.11 3.78
N ASN A 28 -9.42 -9.32 3.74
CA ASN A 28 -8.75 -10.39 4.49
C ASN A 28 -7.49 -9.87 5.21
N PRO A 29 -7.61 -8.89 6.11
CA PRO A 29 -6.47 -8.14 6.62
C PRO A 29 -5.51 -9.01 7.45
N SER A 30 -6.01 -10.05 8.13
CA SER A 30 -5.19 -11.00 8.87
C SER A 30 -4.23 -11.79 7.98
N LEU A 31 -4.53 -11.96 6.69
CA LEU A 31 -3.62 -12.61 5.75
C LEU A 31 -2.41 -11.74 5.41
N PHE A 32 -2.51 -10.43 5.60
CA PHE A 32 -1.50 -9.44 5.23
C PHE A 32 -0.83 -8.78 6.44
N ASP A 33 -1.30 -9.02 7.66
CA ASP A 33 -0.72 -8.43 8.87
C ASP A 33 0.79 -8.72 8.95
N LYS A 34 1.57 -7.65 9.14
CA LYS A 34 3.04 -7.63 9.20
C LYS A 34 3.73 -8.11 7.93
N LYS A 35 3.02 -8.18 6.80
CA LYS A 35 3.60 -8.52 5.49
C LYS A 35 3.84 -7.29 4.64
N VAL A 36 4.76 -7.44 3.69
CA VAL A 36 4.97 -6.45 2.64
C VAL A 36 3.79 -6.49 1.68
N VAL A 37 3.20 -5.33 1.42
CA VAL A 37 2.11 -5.11 0.46
C VAL A 37 2.53 -4.10 -0.59
N GLU A 38 1.91 -4.16 -1.78
CA GLU A 38 2.14 -3.22 -2.87
C GLU A 38 0.80 -2.85 -3.51
N ILE A 39 0.23 -1.72 -3.10
CA ILE A 39 -1.10 -1.27 -3.52
C ILE A 39 -1.01 -0.08 -4.49
N GLU A 40 -2.03 0.08 -5.33
CA GLU A 40 -2.27 1.34 -6.05
C GLU A 40 -3.50 2.06 -5.50
N ALA A 41 -3.36 3.34 -5.16
CA ALA A 41 -4.39 4.13 -4.49
C ALA A 41 -4.25 5.62 -4.79
N GLU A 42 -5.35 6.36 -4.73
CA GLU A 42 -5.37 7.81 -4.85
C GLU A 42 -4.99 8.45 -3.52
N VAL A 43 -4.09 9.44 -3.51
CA VAL A 43 -3.83 10.23 -2.30
C VAL A 43 -4.92 11.29 -2.12
N VAL A 44 -5.48 11.41 -0.91
CA VAL A 44 -6.60 12.30 -0.61
C VAL A 44 -6.40 13.06 0.70
N GLY A 45 -7.02 14.25 0.80
CA GLY A 45 -6.94 15.10 1.98
C GLY A 45 -5.56 15.72 2.20
N GLU A 46 -5.30 16.30 3.37
CA GLU A 46 -4.02 16.94 3.64
C GLU A 46 -3.04 15.99 4.35
N PRO A 47 -1.73 16.06 4.06
CA PRO A 47 -0.73 15.29 4.78
C PRO A 47 -0.57 15.80 6.23
N LEU A 48 -0.55 14.89 7.21
CA LEU A 48 -0.37 15.24 8.62
C LEU A 48 1.06 14.96 9.06
N LYS A 49 1.81 16.04 9.32
CA LYS A 49 3.20 15.93 9.79
C LYS A 49 3.27 15.53 11.26
N GLU A 50 4.14 14.58 11.55
CA GLU A 50 4.52 14.16 12.89
C GLU A 50 6.04 14.28 13.07
N GLU A 51 6.53 14.09 14.30
CA GLU A 51 7.96 14.21 14.62
C GLU A 51 8.82 13.22 13.82
N ASP A 52 8.32 11.99 13.65
CA ASP A 52 9.06 10.87 13.05
C ASP A 52 8.68 10.58 11.59
N GLY A 53 7.82 11.38 10.97
CA GLY A 53 7.34 11.11 9.63
C GLY A 53 6.09 11.89 9.25
N VAL A 54 5.38 11.41 8.24
CA VAL A 54 4.13 12.01 7.79
C VAL A 54 3.10 10.96 7.46
N TRP A 55 1.87 11.24 7.84
CA TRP A 55 0.69 10.53 7.42
C TRP A 55 0.09 11.11 6.16
N ILE A 56 -0.33 10.23 5.27
CA ILE A 56 -1.26 10.53 4.19
C ILE A 56 -2.44 9.59 4.27
N ASN A 57 -3.57 10.03 3.74
CA ASN A 57 -4.71 9.16 3.50
C ASN A 57 -4.71 8.76 2.03
N VAL A 58 -4.99 7.49 1.77
CA VAL A 58 -5.13 6.99 0.41
C VAL A 58 -6.48 6.30 0.26
N LYS A 59 -7.14 6.56 -0.85
CA LYS A 59 -8.44 6.03 -1.21
C LYS A 59 -8.27 4.97 -2.29
N ASP A 60 -9.03 3.89 -2.17
CA ASP A 60 -9.19 2.94 -3.25
C ASP A 60 -9.73 3.64 -4.52
N ARG A 61 -9.25 3.25 -5.71
CA ARG A 61 -9.65 3.91 -6.96
C ARG A 61 -11.15 3.77 -7.24
N ASP A 62 -11.71 2.60 -6.91
CA ASP A 62 -13.06 2.21 -7.34
C ASP A 62 -14.04 2.07 -6.18
N LYS A 63 -13.56 2.18 -4.93
CA LYS A 63 -14.33 1.98 -3.71
C LYS A 63 -14.18 3.13 -2.73
N ASP A 64 -15.20 3.34 -1.91
CA ASP A 64 -15.16 4.33 -0.84
C ASP A 64 -14.47 3.77 0.41
N ILE A 65 -13.21 3.37 0.21
CA ILE A 65 -12.35 2.77 1.23
C ILE A 65 -11.12 3.65 1.33
N VAL A 66 -10.80 4.08 2.55
CA VAL A 66 -9.64 4.92 2.85
C VAL A 66 -8.76 4.23 3.88
N LEU A 67 -7.45 4.32 3.71
CA LEU A 67 -6.46 3.80 4.65
C LEU A 67 -5.36 4.83 4.91
N GLY A 68 -4.91 4.91 6.16
CA GLY A 68 -3.77 5.72 6.54
C GLY A 68 -2.45 5.05 6.15
N VAL A 69 -1.55 5.83 5.57
CA VAL A 69 -0.18 5.41 5.25
C VAL A 69 0.78 6.33 6.00
N PHE A 70 1.60 5.74 6.85
CA PHE A 70 2.67 6.44 7.55
C PHE A 70 3.97 6.29 6.75
N ILE A 71 4.69 7.40 6.58
CA ILE A 71 6.01 7.36 5.96
C ILE A 71 7.04 8.12 6.78
N LYS A 72 8.13 7.43 7.10
CA LYS A 72 9.26 7.96 7.87
C LYS A 72 10.18 8.87 7.05
N ASP A 73 10.58 8.44 5.86
CA ASP A 73 11.42 9.25 4.97
C ASP A 73 10.52 10.22 4.20
N THR A 74 10.65 11.52 4.42
CA THR A 74 9.75 12.53 3.83
C THR A 74 10.19 13.05 2.45
N LEU A 75 11.27 12.52 1.87
CA LEU A 75 11.78 13.01 0.59
C LEU A 75 10.79 12.85 -0.58
N TRP A 76 9.91 11.84 -0.54
CA TRP A 76 8.88 11.62 -1.58
C TRP A 76 7.74 12.63 -1.50
N GLN A 77 7.51 13.28 -0.36
CA GLN A 77 6.39 14.22 -0.21
C GLN A 77 6.44 15.36 -1.21
N ARG A 78 7.65 15.81 -1.55
CA ARG A 78 7.87 16.87 -2.54
C ARG A 78 7.46 16.46 -3.96
N ARG A 79 7.25 15.17 -4.19
CA ARG A 79 6.83 14.64 -5.49
C ARG A 79 5.32 14.62 -5.63
N ILE A 80 4.56 14.44 -4.54
CA ILE A 80 3.10 14.52 -4.61
C ILE A 80 2.71 15.96 -4.87
N THR A 81 1.98 16.15 -5.96
CA THR A 81 1.57 17.45 -6.47
C THR A 81 0.12 17.76 -6.11
N HIS A 82 -0.75 16.76 -6.16
CA HIS A 82 -2.19 16.95 -5.96
C HIS A 82 -2.74 15.94 -4.97
N TYR A 83 -3.35 16.46 -3.91
CA TYR A 83 -4.12 15.66 -2.99
C TYR A 83 -5.59 15.76 -3.35
N GLY A 84 -6.24 14.61 -3.50
CA GLY A 84 -7.64 14.53 -3.88
C GLY A 84 -8.54 15.19 -2.84
N SER A 85 -9.62 15.78 -3.34
CA SER A 85 -10.67 16.43 -2.56
C SER A 85 -12.04 15.99 -3.07
N TYR A 86 -13.13 16.56 -2.55
CA TYR A 86 -14.47 16.26 -3.05
C TYR A 86 -14.65 16.57 -4.55
N LYS A 87 -13.92 17.56 -5.08
CA LYS A 87 -14.09 18.05 -6.46
C LYS A 87 -12.97 17.66 -7.41
N GLU A 88 -11.83 17.23 -6.87
CA GLU A 88 -10.60 17.04 -7.62
C GLU A 88 -9.99 15.70 -7.28
N ARG A 89 -9.51 15.01 -8.31
CA ARG A 89 -8.78 13.75 -8.15
C ARG A 89 -7.33 14.04 -7.78
N GLY A 90 -6.82 13.32 -6.79
CA GLY A 90 -5.41 13.35 -6.39
C GLY A 90 -4.51 12.51 -7.28
N ASP A 91 -3.22 12.60 -7.00
CA ASP A 91 -2.21 11.75 -7.63
C ASP A 91 -2.46 10.28 -7.29
N ILE A 92 -2.26 9.41 -8.28
CA ILE A 92 -2.28 7.97 -8.02
C ILE A 92 -0.90 7.51 -7.60
N LEU A 93 -0.84 6.85 -6.45
CA LEU A 93 0.37 6.32 -5.88
C LEU A 93 0.40 4.81 -6.02
N LYS A 94 1.56 4.30 -6.38
CA LYS A 94 1.95 2.92 -6.13
C LYS A 94 2.78 2.88 -4.85
N ILE A 95 2.26 2.21 -3.83
CA ILE A 95 2.77 2.27 -2.45
C ILE A 95 3.25 0.89 -2.06
N LYS A 96 4.51 0.79 -1.63
CA LYS A 96 5.08 -0.41 -1.06
C LYS A 96 5.48 -0.18 0.39
N GLY A 97 5.00 -1.07 1.25
CA GLY A 97 5.15 -0.91 2.70
C GLY A 97 4.82 -2.18 3.46
N VAL A 98 4.93 -2.11 4.78
CA VAL A 98 4.47 -3.16 5.70
C VAL A 98 3.07 -2.80 6.17
N PHE A 99 2.10 -3.68 5.92
CA PHE A 99 0.75 -3.50 6.46
C PHE A 99 0.69 -3.96 7.91
N HIS A 100 0.05 -3.19 8.77
CA HIS A 100 -0.29 -3.60 10.12
C HIS A 100 -1.80 -3.58 10.28
N LEU A 101 -2.38 -4.71 10.67
CA LEU A 101 -3.76 -4.74 11.15
C LEU A 101 -3.87 -4.01 12.50
N PHE A 102 -2.82 -4.06 13.32
CA PHE A 102 -2.69 -3.25 14.51
C PHE A 102 -1.25 -2.79 14.71
N CYS A 103 -0.97 -1.55 14.33
CA CYS A 103 0.35 -0.98 14.40
C CYS A 103 0.83 -0.84 15.85
N PRO A 104 2.01 -1.36 16.21
CA PRO A 104 2.51 -1.25 17.58
C PRO A 104 2.83 0.19 17.98
N GLN A 105 3.21 1.03 17.01
CA GLN A 105 3.55 2.44 17.23
C GLN A 105 2.29 3.32 17.33
N HIS A 106 1.38 3.21 16.37
CA HIS A 106 0.25 4.14 16.21
C HIS A 106 -1.09 3.61 16.71
N LYS A 107 -1.15 2.34 17.12
CA LYS A 107 -2.38 1.68 17.64
C LYS A 107 -3.57 1.76 16.69
N THR A 108 -3.29 1.78 15.38
CA THR A 108 -4.29 1.82 14.31
C THR A 108 -3.91 0.84 13.20
N THR A 109 -4.83 0.60 12.27
CA THR A 109 -4.53 -0.09 11.01
C THR A 109 -3.80 0.89 10.09
N ASP A 110 -2.61 0.54 9.63
CA ASP A 110 -1.81 1.40 8.77
C ASP A 110 -0.93 0.62 7.78
N ILE A 111 -0.33 1.35 6.85
CA ILE A 111 0.82 0.89 6.07
C ILE A 111 2.00 1.77 6.44
N HIS A 112 3.10 1.15 6.86
CA HIS A 112 4.40 1.81 6.97
C HIS A 112 5.07 1.74 5.60
N ALA A 113 4.90 2.76 4.79
CA ALA A 113 5.47 2.77 3.45
C ALA A 113 6.96 3.13 3.51
N TYR A 114 7.74 2.46 2.67
CA TYR A 114 9.15 2.77 2.46
C TYR A 114 9.47 3.07 0.99
N LYS A 115 8.49 2.89 0.10
CA LYS A 115 8.62 3.27 -1.31
C LYS A 115 7.26 3.75 -1.85
N ILE A 116 7.28 4.90 -2.49
CA ILE A 116 6.13 5.49 -3.16
C ILE A 116 6.58 5.91 -4.57
N GLU A 117 5.78 5.53 -5.55
CA GLU A 117 5.92 5.95 -6.95
C GLU A 117 4.62 6.64 -7.38
N ILE A 118 4.72 7.79 -8.03
CA ILE A 118 3.56 8.44 -8.64
C ILE A 118 3.34 7.78 -10.00
N LYS A 119 2.11 7.36 -10.26
CA LYS A 119 1.68 6.80 -11.53
C LYS A 119 1.22 7.95 -12.43
N GLU A 120 1.65 7.91 -13.69
CA GLU A 120 1.13 8.77 -14.76
C GLU A 120 -0.36 8.50 -15.03
#